data_AF-A0A3N6M8U0-F1
#
_entry.id   AF-A0A3N6M8U0-F1
#
_cell.length_a   1.000
_cell.length_b   1.000
_cell.length_c   1.000
_cell.angle_alpha   90.00
_cell.angle_beta   90.00
_cell.angle_gamma   90.00
#
_symmetry.space_group_name_H-M   'P 1'
#
loop_
_entity.id
_entity.type
_entity.pdbx_description
1 polymer ?
#
loop_
_entity_poly.entity_id
_entity_poly.type
_entity_poly.pdbx_seq_one_letter_code
_entity_poly.pdbx_strand_id
1 'polypeptide(L)'
;MAPPIPPRNRRQPSTRARLERVETRLDSAEARMARLQNTLRGVAREADVSIGCPCNRCGRSHFLVKNGEMYCPECRFRQSL
;
A
#
# COMPACT_ATOMS: atom_id res chain seq x y z
N MET A 1 -4.95 -55.65 -18.08
CA MET A 1 -5.01 -54.24 -18.55
C MET A 1 -5.46 -53.40 -17.37
N ALA A 2 -4.61 -52.50 -16.86
CA ALA A 2 -5.00 -51.57 -15.80
C ALA A 2 -5.89 -50.46 -16.37
N PRO A 3 -6.94 -50.01 -15.65
CA PRO A 3 -7.80 -48.93 -16.14
C PRO A 3 -7.03 -47.61 -16.17
N PRO A 4 -7.35 -46.69 -17.11
CA PRO A 4 -6.71 -45.39 -17.18
C PRO A 4 -7.08 -44.56 -15.94
N ILE A 5 -6.06 -44.08 -15.22
CA ILE A 5 -6.23 -43.14 -14.11
C ILE A 5 -6.76 -41.83 -14.71
N PRO A 6 -7.92 -41.30 -14.29
CA PRO A 6 -8.47 -40.08 -14.85
C PRO A 6 -7.53 -38.89 -14.58
N PRO A 7 -7.41 -37.93 -15.50
CA PRO A 7 -6.55 -36.77 -15.31
C PRO A 7 -6.99 -36.02 -14.05
N ARG A 8 -6.03 -35.81 -13.15
CA ARG A 8 -6.19 -35.10 -11.88
C ARG A 8 -6.76 -33.71 -12.19
N ASN A 9 -8.08 -33.58 -12.03
CA ASN A 9 -8.81 -32.35 -12.31
C ASN A 9 -8.20 -31.26 -11.41
N ARG A 10 -7.38 -30.36 -12.00
CA ARG A 10 -6.95 -29.12 -11.35
C ARG A 10 -8.22 -28.33 -11.10
N ARG A 11 -8.87 -28.58 -9.95
CA ARG A 11 -10.08 -27.88 -9.53
C ARG A 11 -9.79 -26.40 -9.56
N GLN A 12 -10.22 -25.73 -10.63
CA GLN A 12 -10.21 -24.29 -10.67
C GLN A 12 -11.11 -23.85 -9.52
N PRO A 13 -10.59 -23.02 -8.59
CA PRO A 13 -11.41 -22.54 -7.49
C PRO A 13 -12.62 -21.82 -8.07
N SER A 14 -13.78 -22.07 -7.48
CA SER A 14 -15.02 -21.39 -7.87
C SER A 14 -14.82 -19.87 -7.84
N THR A 15 -15.60 -19.15 -8.63
CA THR A 15 -15.65 -17.68 -8.60
C THR A 15 -15.80 -17.17 -7.17
N ARG A 16 -16.66 -17.82 -6.36
CA ARG A 16 -16.81 -17.56 -4.92
C ARG A 16 -15.50 -17.71 -4.14
N ALA A 17 -14.82 -18.84 -4.26
CA ALA A 17 -13.54 -19.05 -3.57
C ALA A 17 -12.43 -18.10 -4.05
N ARG A 18 -12.52 -17.58 -5.28
CA ARG A 18 -11.63 -16.52 -5.77
C ARG A 18 -11.97 -15.16 -5.16
N LEU A 19 -13.24 -14.82 -5.04
CA LEU A 19 -13.70 -13.58 -4.40
C LEU A 19 -13.30 -13.54 -2.92
N GLU A 20 -13.59 -14.61 -2.16
CA GLU A 20 -13.24 -14.70 -0.73
C GLU A 20 -11.73 -14.50 -0.50
N ARG A 21 -10.89 -15.02 -1.40
CA ARG A 21 -9.43 -14.78 -1.34
C ARG A 21 -9.02 -13.35 -1.71
N VAL A 22 -9.74 -12.70 -2.62
CA VAL A 22 -9.48 -11.29 -2.96
C VAL A 22 -9.87 -10.40 -1.80
N GLU A 23 -11.03 -10.62 -1.19
CA GLU A 23 -11.50 -9.93 0.01
C GLU A 23 -10.50 -10.08 1.16
N THR A 24 -10.10 -11.31 1.49
CA THR A 24 -9.10 -11.56 2.54
C THR A 24 -7.78 -10.82 2.29
N ARG A 25 -7.34 -10.76 1.02
CA ARG A 25 -6.12 -10.04 0.63
C ARG A 25 -6.28 -8.53 0.73
N LEU A 26 -7.47 -8.02 0.40
CA LEU A 26 -7.81 -6.61 0.50
C LEU A 26 -7.82 -6.18 1.98
N ASP A 27 -8.54 -6.90 2.83
CA ASP A 27 -8.60 -6.65 4.28
C ASP A 27 -7.20 -6.65 4.91
N SER A 28 -6.37 -7.64 4.50
CA SER A 28 -4.99 -7.73 4.97
C SER A 28 -4.13 -6.55 4.51
N ALA A 29 -4.33 -6.08 3.28
CA ALA A 29 -3.63 -4.92 2.74
C ALA A 29 -4.08 -3.63 3.43
N GLU A 30 -5.37 -3.44 3.66
CA GLU A 30 -5.95 -2.31 4.38
C GLU A 30 -5.44 -2.24 5.82
N ALA A 31 -5.46 -3.37 6.54
CA ALA A 31 -4.90 -3.45 7.88
C ALA A 31 -3.40 -3.12 7.92
N ARG A 32 -2.64 -3.53 6.89
CA ARG A 32 -1.23 -3.18 6.75
C ARG A 32 -1.05 -1.68 6.48
N MET A 33 -1.86 -1.09 5.61
CA MET A 33 -1.82 0.35 5.32
C MET A 33 -2.13 1.18 6.57
N ALA A 34 -3.15 0.80 7.34
CA ALA A 34 -3.49 1.48 8.60
C ALA A 34 -2.34 1.44 9.61
N ARG A 35 -1.69 0.28 9.78
CA ARG A 35 -0.50 0.15 10.65
C ARG A 35 0.63 1.07 10.20
N LEU A 36 0.96 1.07 8.90
CA LEU A 36 2.01 1.93 8.36
C LEU A 36 1.67 3.42 8.53
N GLN A 37 0.41 3.83 8.30
CA GLN A 37 -0.03 5.21 8.53
C GLN A 37 0.14 5.63 9.99
N ASN A 38 -0.23 4.76 10.93
CA ASN A 38 -0.07 5.04 12.36
C ASN A 38 1.41 5.16 12.75
N THR A 39 2.26 4.26 12.27
CA THR A 39 3.72 4.35 12.50
C THR A 39 4.31 5.61 11.89
N LEU A 40 3.95 5.96 10.65
CA LEU A 40 4.42 7.19 9.99
C LEU A 40 4.01 8.45 10.76
N ARG A 41 2.79 8.48 11.34
CA ARG A 41 2.37 9.58 12.22
C ARG A 41 3.22 9.69 13.48
N GLY A 42 3.61 8.55 14.07
CA GLY A 42 4.54 8.50 15.21
C GLY A 42 5.90 9.07 14.84
N VAL A 43 6.50 8.55 13.76
CA VAL A 43 7.81 9.01 13.26
C VAL A 43 7.79 10.50 12.88
N ALA A 44 6.72 10.97 12.24
CA ALA A 44 6.57 12.38 11.87
C ALA A 44 6.58 13.30 13.09
N ARG A 45 5.89 12.90 14.18
CA ARG A 45 5.93 13.63 15.45
C ARG A 45 7.31 13.64 16.08
N GLU A 46 7.99 12.49 16.11
CA GLU A 46 9.34 12.38 16.67
C GLU A 46 10.37 13.20 15.88
N ALA A 47 10.20 13.32 14.56
CA ALA A 47 11.11 14.05 13.68
C ALA A 47 10.78 15.55 13.53
N ASP A 48 9.69 16.02 14.17
CA ASP A 48 9.10 17.34 13.98
C ASP A 48 8.86 17.67 12.49
N VAL A 49 8.14 16.77 11.81
CA VAL A 49 7.75 16.87 10.40
C VAL A 49 6.26 16.65 10.27
N SER A 50 5.61 17.39 9.36
CA SER A 50 4.22 17.12 8.97
C SER A 50 4.17 16.46 7.59
N ILE A 51 3.28 15.48 7.41
CA ILE A 51 3.04 14.82 6.11
C ILE A 51 1.87 15.52 5.44
N GLY A 52 2.11 16.14 4.28
CA GLY A 52 1.14 16.87 3.49
C GLY A 52 0.43 16.01 2.43
N CYS A 53 -0.09 16.66 1.38
CA CYS A 53 -0.76 16.00 0.26
C CYS A 53 0.21 15.20 -0.63
N PRO A 54 -0.30 14.30 -1.51
CA PRO A 54 0.49 13.67 -2.55
C PRO A 54 1.23 14.70 -3.42
N CYS A 55 2.46 14.37 -3.81
CA CYS A 55 3.26 15.21 -4.68
C CYS A 55 2.60 15.33 -6.05
N ASN A 56 2.13 16.51 -6.40
CA ASN A 56 1.53 16.81 -7.71
C ASN A 56 2.52 16.68 -8.90
N ARG A 57 3.83 16.67 -8.64
CA ARG A 57 4.86 16.55 -9.69
C ARG A 57 5.17 15.11 -10.08
N CYS A 58 5.23 14.18 -9.13
CA CYS A 58 5.59 12.79 -9.42
C CYS A 58 4.52 11.76 -9.01
N GLY A 59 3.61 12.09 -8.10
CA GLY A 59 2.59 11.17 -7.59
C GLY A 59 3.11 10.00 -6.74
N ARG A 60 4.43 9.86 -6.56
CA ARG A 60 5.05 8.69 -5.91
C ARG A 60 5.18 8.80 -4.39
N SER A 61 5.12 10.02 -3.85
CA SER A 61 5.24 10.28 -2.41
C SER A 61 4.33 11.43 -1.99
N HIS A 62 4.04 11.52 -0.69
CA HIS A 62 3.48 12.72 -0.08
C HIS A 62 4.58 13.77 0.13
N PHE A 63 4.19 15.04 0.20
CA PHE A 63 5.08 16.11 0.64
C PHE A 63 5.39 15.98 2.14
N LEU A 64 6.61 16.32 2.52
CA LEU A 64 7.04 16.51 3.89
C LEU A 64 7.16 18.01 4.14
N VAL A 65 6.60 18.48 5.25
CA VAL A 65 6.63 19.88 5.66
C VAL A 65 7.50 20.00 6.91
N LYS A 66 8.54 20.82 6.83
CA LYS A 66 9.46 21.11 7.94
C LYS A 66 9.99 22.54 7.79
N ASN A 67 10.08 23.29 8.89
CA ASN A 67 10.68 24.64 8.89
C ASN A 67 10.08 25.61 7.85
N GLY A 68 8.76 25.54 7.60
CA GLY A 68 8.12 26.39 6.57
C GLY A 68 8.45 26.01 5.13
N GLU A 69 9.08 24.86 4.88
CA GLU A 69 9.34 24.34 3.55
C GLU A 69 8.56 23.03 3.34
N MET A 70 7.88 22.91 2.20
CA MET A 70 7.33 21.65 1.72
C MET A 70 8.28 21.03 0.70
N TYR A 71 8.64 19.77 0.86
CA TYR A 71 9.50 19.06 -0.08
C TYR A 71 9.05 17.63 -0.35
N CYS A 72 9.33 17.13 -1.56
CA CYS A 72 9.08 15.75 -1.94
C CYS A 72 10.38 14.94 -1.77
N PRO A 73 10.38 13.85 -0.99
CA PRO A 73 11.59 13.03 -0.83
C PRO A 73 11.97 12.26 -2.10
N GLU A 74 10.99 12.01 -2.99
CA GLU A 74 11.18 11.25 -4.23
C GLU A 74 11.76 12.09 -5.38
N CYS A 75 11.09 13.18 -5.76
CA CYS A 75 11.50 13.99 -6.92
C CYS A 75 12.30 15.24 -6.53
N ARG A 76 12.55 15.44 -5.22
CA ARG A 76 13.27 16.59 -4.65
C ARG A 76 12.66 17.95 -4.96
N PHE A 77 11.42 18.00 -5.45
CA PHE A 77 10.69 19.26 -5.55
C PHE A 77 10.58 19.90 -4.17
N ARG A 78 10.79 21.21 -4.09
CA ARG A 78 10.66 21.99 -2.86
C ARG A 78 9.92 23.29 -3.14
N GLN A 79 9.19 23.76 -2.14
CA GLN A 79 8.46 25.02 -2.18
C GLN A 79 8.41 25.60 -0.77
N SER A 80 8.69 26.89 -0.64
CA SER A 80 8.48 27.61 0.62
C SER A 80 6.98 27.87 0.82
N LEU A 81 6.54 27.76 2.08
CA LEU A 81 5.17 28.03 2.52
C LEU A 81 5.00 29.49 2.98
#